data_AF-A0A9P0NNY4-F1
#
_entry.id   AF-A0A9P0NNY4-F1
#
_cell.length_a   1.000
_cell.length_b   1.000
_cell.length_c   1.000
_cell.angle_alpha   90.00
_cell.angle_beta   90.00
_cell.angle_gamma   90.00
#
_symmetry.space_group_name_H-M   'P 1'
#
loop_
_entity.id
_entity.type
_entity.pdbx_description
1 polymer ?
#
loop_
_entity_poly.entity_id
_entity_poly.type
_entity_poly.pdbx_seq_one_letter_code
_entity_poly.pdbx_strand_id
1 'polypeptide(L)'
;MSKQEESTVPLSAYNEVLERAVIAESKVESSNAFKWFVTARSAIEEFEDTHLRKIRIEVPKDNINDIFEKRRLRRQIKWQQILEKCEEYDVQKLLQRLENNKMLKDDFCLRISVAYGMLSKIIHNAMLTPGSGQISFSFLTSDEDVNKAIQIFMQGFEIKDQIIETIK
;
A
#
# COMPACT_ATOMS: atom_id res chain seq x y z
N MET A 1 -12.34 27.50 56.59
CA MET A 1 -12.91 27.06 55.29
C MET A 1 -12.23 27.89 54.21
N SER A 2 -11.27 27.33 53.47
CA SER A 2 -10.59 28.04 52.37
C SER A 2 -11.17 27.53 51.04
N LYS A 3 -11.53 28.50 50.19
CA LYS A 3 -12.22 28.32 48.90
C LYS A 3 -11.33 27.54 47.93
N GLN A 4 -11.88 26.55 47.24
CA GLN A 4 -11.24 25.95 46.07
C GLN A 4 -11.31 26.96 44.92
N GLU A 5 -10.16 27.42 44.45
CA GLU A 5 -10.03 28.18 43.21
C GLU A 5 -10.19 27.20 42.04
N GLU A 6 -11.27 27.35 41.27
CA GLU A 6 -11.41 26.69 39.98
C GLU A 6 -10.35 27.25 39.03
N SER A 7 -9.27 26.48 38.86
CA SER A 7 -8.24 26.72 37.86
C SER A 7 -8.84 26.61 36.46
N THR A 8 -9.36 27.72 35.96
CA THR A 8 -9.79 27.85 34.56
C THR A 8 -8.55 27.98 33.68
N VAL A 9 -8.26 26.93 32.92
CA VAL A 9 -7.14 26.92 31.97
C VAL A 9 -7.41 27.96 30.87
N PRO A 10 -6.48 28.89 30.59
CA PRO A 10 -6.65 29.89 29.55
C PRO A 10 -6.88 29.24 28.17
N LEU A 11 -7.83 29.78 27.39
CA LEU A 11 -8.13 29.30 26.02
C LEU A 11 -6.89 29.22 25.11
N SER A 12 -5.87 30.06 25.34
CA SER A 12 -4.61 30.02 24.60
C SER A 12 -3.81 28.72 24.83
N ALA A 13 -3.78 28.22 26.07
CA ALA A 13 -3.14 26.95 26.41
C ALA A 13 -3.91 25.76 25.82
N TYR A 14 -5.23 25.86 25.74
CA TYR A 14 -6.07 24.86 25.07
C TYR A 14 -5.80 24.80 23.56
N ASN A 15 -5.65 25.97 22.92
CA ASN A 15 -5.32 26.06 21.50
C ASN A 15 -3.91 25.53 21.18
N GLU A 16 -2.90 25.80 22.03
CA GLU A 16 -1.56 25.20 21.86
C GLU A 16 -1.57 23.68 22.01
N VAL A 17 -2.37 23.15 22.94
CA VAL A 17 -2.52 21.70 23.13
C VAL A 17 -3.22 21.06 21.92
N LEU A 18 -4.25 21.71 21.39
CA LEU A 18 -4.93 21.31 20.14
C LEU A 18 -3.99 21.36 18.94
N GLU A 19 -3.22 22.43 18.76
CA GLU A 19 -2.24 22.52 17.67
C GLU A 19 -1.17 21.44 17.79
N ARG A 20 -0.65 21.18 18.99
CA ARG A 20 0.31 20.08 19.22
C ARG A 20 -0.33 18.71 18.98
N ALA A 21 -1.60 18.52 19.34
CA ALA A 21 -2.33 17.29 19.10
C ALA A 21 -2.56 17.08 17.59
N VAL A 22 -2.97 18.11 16.84
CA VAL A 22 -3.15 18.06 15.38
C VAL A 22 -1.82 17.85 14.65
N ILE A 23 -0.72 18.46 15.12
CA ILE A 23 0.62 18.22 14.59
C ILE A 23 1.09 16.79 14.92
N ALA A 24 0.76 16.25 16.10
CA ALA A 24 1.06 14.87 16.45
C ALA A 24 0.22 13.88 15.64
N GLU A 25 -1.06 14.16 15.43
CA GLU A 25 -2.00 13.34 14.67
C GLU A 25 -1.62 13.30 13.19
N SER A 26 -1.29 14.44 12.57
CA SER A 26 -0.76 14.50 11.19
C SER A 26 0.61 13.81 11.04
N LYS A 27 1.46 13.82 12.08
CA LYS A 27 2.71 13.01 12.12
C LYS A 27 2.45 11.52 12.30
N VAL A 28 1.39 11.14 13.01
CA VAL A 28 0.96 9.74 13.20
C VAL A 28 0.28 9.19 11.94
N GLU A 29 -0.54 9.99 11.24
CA GLU A 29 -1.15 9.63 9.96
C GLU A 29 -0.13 9.43 8.84
N SER A 30 0.85 10.34 8.73
CA SER A 30 1.98 10.18 7.80
C SER A 30 2.88 8.98 8.14
N SER A 31 3.05 8.66 9.43
CA SER A 31 3.70 7.43 9.90
C SER A 31 2.92 6.16 9.53
N ASN A 32 1.59 6.18 9.62
CA ASN A 32 0.74 5.03 9.32
C ASN A 32 0.67 4.73 7.83
N ALA A 33 0.58 5.75 6.98
CA ALA A 33 0.45 5.55 5.54
C ALA A 33 1.77 5.16 4.87
N PHE A 34 2.90 5.74 5.31
CA PHE A 34 4.21 5.26 4.85
C PHE A 34 4.44 3.80 5.25
N LYS A 35 4.10 3.45 6.50
CA LYS A 35 4.13 2.06 6.98
C LYS A 35 3.21 1.16 6.14
N TRP A 36 2.03 1.64 5.74
CA TRP A 36 1.12 0.91 4.87
C TRP A 36 1.76 0.62 3.51
N PHE A 37 2.44 1.58 2.87
CA PHE A 37 3.12 1.32 1.60
C PHE A 37 4.28 0.35 1.71
N VAL A 38 5.09 0.48 2.76
CA VAL A 38 6.18 -0.47 3.00
C VAL A 38 5.60 -1.86 3.19
N THR A 39 4.55 -1.99 4.00
CA THR A 39 3.84 -3.25 4.23
C THR A 39 3.27 -3.82 2.94
N ALA A 40 2.59 -3.01 2.13
CA ALA A 40 2.00 -3.45 0.87
C ALA A 40 3.05 -3.89 -0.15
N ARG A 41 4.16 -3.15 -0.28
CA ARG A 41 5.27 -3.53 -1.15
C ARG A 41 5.91 -4.83 -0.69
N SER A 42 6.19 -4.96 0.61
CA SER A 42 6.79 -6.15 1.19
C SER A 42 5.89 -7.38 1.06
N ALA A 43 4.58 -7.24 1.25
CA ALA A 43 3.62 -8.31 1.04
C ALA A 43 3.63 -8.81 -0.41
N ILE A 44 3.75 -7.92 -1.40
CA ILE A 44 3.93 -8.33 -2.81
C ILE A 44 5.23 -9.11 -3.00
N GLU A 45 6.35 -8.64 -2.45
CA GLU A 45 7.65 -9.33 -2.59
C GLU A 45 7.63 -10.72 -1.95
N GLU A 46 7.07 -10.84 -0.76
CA GLU A 46 6.96 -12.09 -0.01
C GLU A 46 6.03 -13.08 -0.70
N PHE A 47 4.88 -12.60 -1.20
CA PHE A 47 3.96 -13.43 -1.98
C PHE A 47 4.61 -13.91 -3.27
N GLU A 48 5.35 -13.05 -3.97
CA GLU A 48 6.14 -13.45 -5.14
C GLU A 48 7.19 -14.51 -4.79
N ASP A 49 8.01 -14.31 -3.76
CA ASP A 49 9.08 -15.26 -3.41
C ASP A 49 8.53 -16.63 -2.99
N THR A 50 7.43 -16.64 -2.23
CA THR A 50 6.78 -17.87 -1.75
C THR A 50 6.34 -18.77 -2.91
N HIS A 51 5.74 -18.17 -3.95
CA HIS A 51 5.12 -18.92 -5.05
C HIS A 51 6.05 -19.13 -6.24
N LEU A 52 6.97 -18.19 -6.51
CA LEU A 52 7.86 -18.28 -7.66
C LEU A 52 8.96 -19.34 -7.48
N ARG A 53 9.34 -19.67 -6.24
CA ARG A 53 10.25 -20.82 -6.00
C ARG A 53 9.72 -22.12 -6.59
N LYS A 54 8.40 -22.24 -6.72
CA LYS A 54 7.70 -23.43 -7.24
C LYS A 54 7.44 -23.36 -8.75
N ILE A 55 7.72 -22.22 -9.41
CA ILE A 55 7.35 -21.98 -10.81
C ILE A 55 8.57 -21.49 -11.61
N ARG A 56 8.87 -22.14 -12.74
CA ARG A 56 9.91 -21.67 -13.67
C ARG A 56 9.36 -20.54 -14.54
N ILE A 57 9.92 -19.33 -14.40
CA ILE A 57 9.54 -18.16 -15.19
C ILE A 57 10.42 -18.05 -16.43
N GLU A 58 9.84 -18.26 -17.60
CA GLU A 58 10.44 -17.86 -18.86
C GLU A 58 10.04 -16.43 -19.17
N VAL A 59 10.97 -15.49 -18.96
CA VAL A 59 10.77 -14.08 -19.32
C VAL A 59 11.18 -13.93 -20.79
N PRO A 60 10.29 -13.45 -21.67
CA PRO A 60 10.64 -13.16 -23.05
C PRO A 60 11.90 -12.28 -23.13
N LYS A 61 12.80 -12.62 -24.06
CA LYS A 61 13.98 -11.80 -24.34
C LYS A 61 13.55 -10.56 -25.13
N ASP A 62 12.95 -9.59 -24.45
CA ASP A 62 12.40 -8.42 -25.15
C ASP A 62 13.45 -7.32 -25.40
N ASN A 63 13.36 -6.73 -26.59
CA ASN A 63 14.02 -5.50 -27.07
C ASN A 63 13.41 -4.23 -26.46
N ILE A 64 13.18 -4.23 -25.14
CA ILE A 64 12.67 -3.05 -24.43
C ILE A 64 13.86 -2.28 -23.88
N ASN A 65 14.06 -1.06 -24.39
CA ASN A 65 15.14 -0.17 -23.98
C ASN A 65 14.88 0.48 -22.61
N ASP A 66 13.63 0.56 -22.16
CA ASP A 66 13.29 1.07 -20.84
C ASP A 66 13.41 -0.01 -19.76
N ILE A 67 14.38 0.15 -18.88
CA ILE A 67 14.63 -0.73 -17.73
C ILE A 67 13.44 -0.80 -16.77
N PHE A 68 12.70 0.29 -16.58
CA PHE A 68 11.57 0.31 -15.65
C PHE A 68 10.40 -0.47 -16.20
N GLU A 69 10.03 -0.24 -17.46
CA GLU A 69 8.98 -0.99 -18.12
C GLU A 69 9.32 -2.48 -18.23
N LYS A 70 10.60 -2.82 -18.50
CA LYS A 70 11.07 -4.22 -18.50
C LYS A 70 10.90 -4.90 -17.13
N ARG A 71 11.16 -4.18 -16.03
CA ARG A 71 10.94 -4.70 -14.67
C ARG A 71 9.45 -4.87 -14.37
N ARG A 72 8.61 -3.93 -14.80
CA ARG A 72 7.15 -3.99 -14.64
C ARG A 72 6.57 -5.19 -15.39
N LEU A 73 6.91 -5.37 -16.67
CA LEU A 73 6.48 -6.51 -17.49
C LEU A 73 6.91 -7.85 -16.90
N ARG A 74 8.17 -7.98 -16.48
CA ARG A 74 8.64 -9.19 -15.80
C ARG A 74 7.78 -9.51 -14.57
N ARG A 75 7.36 -8.49 -13.82
CA ARG A 75 6.47 -8.67 -12.66
C ARG A 75 5.05 -9.05 -13.08
N GLN A 76 4.49 -8.44 -14.11
CA GLN A 76 3.19 -8.84 -14.65
C GLN A 76 3.19 -10.33 -15.03
N ILE A 77 4.22 -10.80 -15.75
CA ILE A 77 4.36 -12.21 -16.15
C ILE A 77 4.47 -13.13 -14.93
N LYS A 78 5.23 -12.73 -13.90
CA LYS A 78 5.29 -13.47 -12.64
C LYS A 78 3.90 -13.66 -12.03
N TRP A 79 3.12 -12.59 -11.93
CA TRP A 79 1.77 -12.62 -11.37
C TRP A 79 0.82 -13.48 -12.20
N GLN A 80 0.87 -13.39 -13.53
CA GLN A 80 0.10 -14.26 -14.42
C GLN A 80 0.40 -15.73 -14.13
N GLN A 81 1.69 -16.09 -14.06
CA GLN A 81 2.09 -17.46 -13.77
C GLN A 81 1.66 -17.94 -12.38
N ILE A 82 1.74 -17.08 -11.35
CA ILE A 82 1.26 -17.43 -10.00
C ILE A 82 -0.24 -17.71 -10.05
N LEU A 83 -1.05 -16.83 -10.65
CA LEU A 83 -2.52 -16.95 -10.69
C LEU A 83 -3.06 -18.04 -11.63
N GLU A 84 -2.23 -18.53 -12.54
CA GLU A 84 -2.55 -19.62 -13.47
C GLU A 84 -2.10 -20.99 -12.98
N LYS A 85 -0.91 -21.08 -12.38
CA LYS A 85 -0.22 -22.36 -12.15
C LYS A 85 -0.16 -22.77 -10.68
N CYS A 86 -0.48 -21.86 -9.75
CA CYS A 86 -0.41 -22.15 -8.33
C CYS A 86 -1.78 -22.53 -7.76
N GLU A 87 -1.83 -23.62 -7.00
CA GLU A 87 -3.04 -24.12 -6.35
C GLU A 87 -3.07 -23.84 -4.84
N GLU A 88 -2.13 -23.03 -4.33
CA GLU A 88 -2.01 -22.73 -2.90
C GLU A 88 -3.23 -21.97 -2.37
N TYR A 89 -3.54 -22.20 -1.10
CA TYR A 89 -4.77 -21.71 -0.48
C TYR A 89 -4.90 -20.18 -0.49
N ASP A 90 -3.79 -19.48 -0.30
CA ASP A 90 -3.71 -18.02 -0.35
C ASP A 90 -3.88 -17.46 -1.79
N VAL A 91 -3.37 -18.17 -2.80
CA VAL A 91 -3.65 -17.89 -4.22
C VAL A 91 -5.13 -18.11 -4.51
N GLN A 92 -5.74 -19.21 -4.07
CA GLN A 92 -7.17 -19.47 -4.24
C GLN A 92 -8.03 -18.39 -3.56
N LYS A 93 -7.65 -17.97 -2.35
CA LYS A 93 -8.28 -16.82 -1.67
C LYS A 93 -8.13 -15.52 -2.45
N LEU A 94 -6.98 -15.26 -3.05
CA LEU A 94 -6.79 -14.09 -3.90
C LEU A 94 -7.70 -14.16 -5.13
N LEU A 95 -7.76 -15.30 -5.81
CA LEU A 95 -8.65 -15.51 -6.96
C LEU A 95 -10.12 -15.28 -6.60
N GLN A 96 -10.58 -15.81 -5.47
CA GLN A 96 -11.94 -15.58 -4.98
C GLN A 96 -12.20 -14.09 -4.69
N ARG A 97 -11.24 -13.37 -4.10
CA ARG A 97 -11.36 -11.93 -3.87
C ARG A 97 -11.43 -11.15 -5.18
N LEU A 98 -10.65 -11.52 -6.19
CA LEU A 98 -10.72 -10.89 -7.51
C LEU A 98 -12.09 -11.07 -8.16
N GLU A 99 -12.64 -12.29 -8.09
CA GLU A 99 -13.98 -12.61 -8.58
C GLU A 99 -15.06 -11.79 -7.87
N ASN A 100 -15.04 -11.77 -6.53
CA ASN A 100 -15.98 -10.97 -5.72
C ASN A 100 -15.93 -9.47 -6.06
N ASN A 101 -14.76 -8.96 -6.43
CA ASN A 101 -14.55 -7.56 -6.78
C ASN A 101 -14.69 -7.27 -8.29
N LYS A 102 -15.07 -8.26 -9.10
CA LYS A 102 -15.22 -8.20 -10.55
C LYS A 102 -13.95 -7.69 -11.27
N MET A 103 -12.78 -8.11 -10.80
CA MET A 103 -11.49 -7.76 -11.42
C MET A 103 -10.95 -8.97 -12.18
N LEU A 104 -10.68 -8.78 -13.47
CA LEU A 104 -10.08 -9.84 -14.30
C LEU A 104 -8.64 -10.12 -13.86
N LYS A 105 -8.19 -11.38 -14.03
CA LYS A 105 -6.83 -11.79 -13.65
C LYS A 105 -5.76 -10.98 -14.38
N ASP A 106 -5.92 -10.79 -15.70
CA ASP A 106 -4.96 -10.04 -16.51
C ASP A 106 -4.88 -8.57 -16.09
N ASP A 107 -6.05 -7.95 -15.85
CA ASP A 107 -6.13 -6.59 -15.33
C ASP A 107 -5.43 -6.51 -13.98
N PHE A 108 -5.72 -7.42 -13.06
CA PHE A 108 -5.04 -7.47 -11.77
C PHE A 108 -3.52 -7.58 -11.91
N CYS A 109 -3.02 -8.48 -12.77
CA CYS A 109 -1.58 -8.69 -12.97
C CYS A 109 -0.90 -7.43 -13.52
N LEU A 110 -1.54 -6.73 -14.45
CA LEU A 110 -1.06 -5.44 -14.95
C LEU A 110 -1.05 -4.41 -13.80
N ARG A 111 -2.18 -4.23 -13.13
CA ARG A 111 -2.40 -3.19 -12.12
C ARG A 111 -1.51 -3.39 -10.88
N ILE A 112 -1.34 -4.62 -10.39
CA ILE A 112 -0.46 -4.92 -9.25
C ILE A 112 1.03 -4.70 -9.61
N SER A 113 1.41 -4.96 -10.87
CA SER A 113 2.77 -4.68 -11.35
C SER A 113 3.07 -3.17 -11.40
N VAL A 114 2.09 -2.35 -11.78
CA VAL A 114 2.16 -0.89 -11.75
C VAL A 114 2.19 -0.39 -10.31
N ALA A 115 1.29 -0.90 -9.45
CA ALA A 115 1.21 -0.52 -8.05
C ALA A 115 2.54 -0.74 -7.33
N TYR A 116 3.20 -1.89 -7.55
CA TYR A 116 4.52 -2.16 -7.01
C TYR A 116 5.55 -1.08 -7.39
N GLY A 117 5.57 -0.68 -8.67
CA GLY A 117 6.50 0.33 -9.16
C GLY A 117 6.28 1.68 -8.46
N MET A 118 5.01 2.06 -8.27
CA MET A 118 4.63 3.28 -7.56
C MET A 118 5.00 3.22 -6.07
N LEU A 119 4.68 2.11 -5.39
CA LEU A 119 5.07 1.89 -4.00
C LEU A 119 6.58 2.02 -3.81
N SER A 120 7.36 1.38 -4.69
CA SER A 120 8.83 1.46 -4.66
C SER A 120 9.35 2.88 -4.84
N LYS A 121 8.78 3.64 -5.80
CA LYS A 121 9.16 5.03 -6.04
C LYS A 121 8.85 5.91 -4.84
N ILE A 122 7.67 5.75 -4.24
CA ILE A 122 7.28 6.54 -3.06
C ILE A 122 8.20 6.22 -1.88
N ILE A 123 8.46 4.95 -1.62
CA ILE A 123 9.34 4.51 -0.53
C ILE A 123 10.75 5.07 -0.70
N HIS A 124 11.29 4.97 -1.92
CA HIS A 124 12.61 5.49 -2.24
C HIS A 124 12.70 7.02 -2.07
N ASN A 125 11.70 7.76 -2.55
CA ASN A 125 11.68 9.22 -2.43
C ASN A 125 11.58 9.66 -0.96
N ALA A 126 10.75 9.00 -0.16
CA ALA A 126 10.63 9.31 1.26
C ALA A 126 11.94 9.05 2.03
N MET A 127 12.67 7.99 1.66
CA MET A 127 13.96 7.65 2.28
C MET A 127 15.09 8.62 1.88
N LEU A 128 15.09 9.12 0.64
CA LEU A 128 16.15 10.00 0.13
C LEU A 128 15.97 11.48 0.44
N THR A 129 14.77 11.93 0.79
CA THR A 129 14.54 13.32 1.20
C THR A 129 13.98 13.39 2.63
N PRO A 130 14.87 13.35 3.65
CA PRO A 130 14.51 13.53 5.05
C PRO A 130 13.83 14.89 5.26
N GLY A 131 12.73 14.91 6.03
CA GLY A 131 11.97 16.14 6.30
C GLY A 131 10.83 16.43 5.31
N SER A 132 10.63 15.60 4.29
CA SER A 132 9.39 15.60 3.48
C SER A 132 8.23 14.94 4.25
N GLY A 133 7.92 15.48 5.43
CA GLY A 133 6.91 14.98 6.36
C GLY A 133 5.45 15.17 5.92
N GLN A 134 5.20 15.50 4.66
CA GLN A 134 3.86 15.57 4.11
C GLN A 134 3.82 14.78 2.80
N ILE A 135 3.68 13.47 2.94
CA ILE A 135 3.00 12.73 1.88
C ILE A 135 1.52 12.78 2.27
N SER A 136 0.78 13.70 1.64
CA SER A 136 -0.67 13.78 1.79
C SER A 136 -1.27 12.59 1.07
N PHE A 137 -1.91 11.69 1.80
CA PHE A 137 -2.41 10.43 1.27
C PHE A 137 -3.90 10.44 1.05
N SER A 138 -4.29 10.22 -0.19
CA SER A 138 -5.62 9.74 -0.50
C SER A 138 -5.60 8.56 -1.49
N PHE A 139 -4.64 8.48 -2.41
CA PHE A 139 -4.54 7.37 -3.38
C PHE A 139 -3.10 7.16 -3.86
N LEU A 140 -2.71 5.93 -4.24
CA LEU A 140 -1.38 5.59 -4.80
C LEU A 140 -1.15 6.30 -6.15
N THR A 141 -2.24 6.51 -6.88
CA THR A 141 -2.31 7.16 -8.20
C THR A 141 -3.73 7.65 -8.47
N SER A 142 -3.93 8.48 -9.48
CA SER A 142 -5.27 8.83 -10.00
C SER A 142 -5.98 7.67 -10.69
N ASP A 143 -5.28 6.58 -10.97
CA ASP A 143 -5.83 5.37 -11.58
C ASP A 143 -6.54 4.52 -10.50
N GLU A 144 -7.87 4.60 -10.48
CA GLU A 144 -8.73 3.89 -9.53
C GLU A 144 -8.53 2.37 -9.55
N ASP A 145 -8.29 1.78 -10.73
CA ASP A 145 -8.10 0.34 -10.86
C ASP A 145 -6.78 -0.12 -10.23
N VAL A 146 -5.72 0.70 -10.32
CA VAL A 146 -4.44 0.43 -9.66
C VAL A 146 -4.63 0.44 -8.13
N ASN A 147 -5.35 1.44 -7.61
CA ASN A 147 -5.67 1.51 -6.18
C ASN A 147 -6.53 0.32 -5.73
N LYS A 148 -7.54 -0.03 -6.53
CA LYS A 148 -8.42 -1.15 -6.26
C LYS A 148 -7.66 -2.48 -6.25
N ALA A 149 -6.74 -2.69 -7.19
CA ALA A 149 -5.94 -3.92 -7.25
C ALA A 149 -5.11 -4.12 -5.97
N ILE A 150 -4.42 -3.09 -5.50
CA ILE A 150 -3.64 -3.19 -4.26
C ILE A 150 -4.54 -3.37 -3.03
N GLN A 151 -5.70 -2.71 -2.98
CA GLN A 151 -6.67 -2.93 -1.90
C GLN A 151 -7.18 -4.36 -1.86
N ILE A 152 -7.58 -4.94 -3.01
CA ILE A 152 -8.03 -6.33 -3.10
C ILE A 152 -6.91 -7.28 -2.63
N PHE A 153 -5.67 -7.06 -3.07
CA PHE A 153 -4.52 -7.86 -2.66
C PHE A 153 -4.29 -7.79 -1.14
N MET A 154 -4.34 -6.59 -0.57
CA MET A 154 -4.07 -6.37 0.85
C MET A 154 -5.15 -6.90 1.79
N GLN A 155 -6.38 -7.15 1.33
CA GLN A 155 -7.45 -7.75 2.16
C GLN A 155 -7.08 -9.09 2.83
N GLY A 156 -6.13 -9.84 2.25
CA GLY A 156 -5.71 -11.16 2.74
C GLY A 156 -4.62 -11.09 3.81
N PHE A 157 -4.00 -9.92 3.96
CA PHE A 157 -3.07 -9.61 5.02
C PHE A 157 -3.89 -8.81 6.01
N GLU A 158 -4.37 -9.42 7.09
CA GLU A 158 -5.12 -8.71 8.13
C GLU A 158 -4.30 -7.50 8.61
N ILE A 159 -4.49 -6.33 8.01
CA ILE A 159 -4.05 -5.06 8.57
C ILE A 159 -5.07 -4.76 9.66
N LYS A 160 -4.97 -5.49 10.78
CA LYS A 160 -5.67 -5.13 12.01
C LYS A 160 -5.19 -3.73 12.37
N ASP A 161 -6.11 -2.79 12.21
CA ASP A 161 -6.03 -1.42 12.67
C ASP A 161 -4.92 -0.59 12.03
N GLN A 162 -5.15 -0.08 10.81
CA GLN A 162 -4.77 1.28 10.40
C GLN A 162 -5.11 1.51 8.92
N ILE A 163 -6.03 2.45 8.67
CA ILE A 163 -6.41 3.02 7.36
C ILE A 163 -7.36 2.16 6.52
N ILE A 164 -8.56 1.92 7.04
CA ILE A 164 -9.79 1.94 6.23
C ILE A 164 -10.84 2.69 7.06
N GLU A 165 -10.66 4.00 7.26
CA GLU A 165 -11.79 4.82 7.69
C GLU A 165 -12.57 5.31 6.47
N THR A 166 -13.69 4.60 6.27
CA THR A 166 -15.00 5.12 5.90
C THR A 166 -15.13 5.88 4.57
N ILE A 167 -15.54 5.16 3.52
CA ILE A 167 -16.35 5.78 2.46
C ILE A 167 -17.82 5.63 2.90
N LYS A 168 -18.46 6.74 3.23
CA LYS A 168 -19.91 6.89 3.13
C LYS A 168 -20.26 7.41 1.74
#